data_AF-A0A0F8DAW4-F1
#
_entry.id   AF-A0A0F8DAW4-F1
#
_cell.length_a   1.000
_cell.length_b   1.000
_cell.length_c   1.000
_cell.angle_alpha   90.00
_cell.angle_beta   90.00
_cell.angle_gamma   90.00
#
_symmetry.space_group_name_H-M   'P 1'
#
loop_
_entity.id
_entity.type
_entity.pdbx_description
1 polymer ?
#
loop_
_entity_poly.entity_id
_entity_poly.type
_entity_poly.pdbx_seq_one_letter_code
_entity_poly.pdbx_strand_id
1 'polypeptide(L)'
;MKSLISATDATARAFFTSKAFAVVGASSDPAKFGHQVFAWYLVNSLPVTPLNPHSSSITVSGKSFATVSSVSALPDPTHTGVSIITPPSATLKVLRDAHEAGVRAVWLQPGTWDEAVVEYLAPGEDGVSPFETVVAGEGGRGHGGCALMICRAGPQQAAGNAVVNLGAAELVAIAIAIAVAVAIAAIAFVTLIIVTFIFTVIVQVFAIPSPNCI
;
A
#
# COMPACT_ATOMS: atom_id res chain seq x y z
N MET A 1 -31.56 8.59 3.63
CA MET A 1 -30.98 7.43 2.93
C MET A 1 -29.64 7.16 3.59
N LYS A 2 -29.49 6.06 4.34
CA LYS A 2 -28.25 5.76 5.07
C LYS A 2 -27.14 5.53 4.04
N SER A 3 -26.05 6.28 4.13
CA SER A 3 -24.82 6.01 3.41
C SER A 3 -24.29 4.65 3.87
N LEU A 4 -24.63 3.60 3.13
CA LEU A 4 -24.24 2.21 3.42
C LEU A 4 -22.79 1.93 3.00
N ILE A 5 -22.19 2.81 2.21
CA ILE A 5 -20.82 2.67 1.72
C ILE A 5 -20.16 4.05 1.78
N SER A 6 -19.59 4.36 2.94
CA SER A 6 -18.70 5.52 3.09
C SER A 6 -17.28 4.98 3.17
N ALA A 7 -16.47 5.24 2.14
CA ALA A 7 -15.05 4.99 2.17
C ALA A 7 -14.46 5.80 3.32
N THR A 8 -14.14 5.11 4.41
CA THR A 8 -13.37 5.68 5.51
C THR A 8 -11.91 5.36 5.29
N ASP A 9 -11.02 6.19 5.85
CA ASP A 9 -9.59 5.88 5.87
C ASP A 9 -9.34 4.47 6.43
N ALA A 10 -10.08 4.04 7.44
CA ALA A 10 -9.95 2.69 8.01
C ALA A 10 -10.21 1.58 6.99
N THR A 11 -11.28 1.68 6.18
CA THR A 11 -11.58 0.69 5.14
C THR A 11 -10.55 0.70 4.01
N ALA A 12 -10.05 1.87 3.63
CA ALA A 12 -8.97 2.00 2.65
C ALA A 12 -7.67 1.36 3.18
N ARG A 13 -7.33 1.59 4.46
CA ARG A 13 -6.18 0.95 5.12
C ARG A 13 -6.31 -0.57 5.14
N ALA A 14 -7.48 -1.08 5.51
CA ALA A 14 -7.75 -2.51 5.52
C ALA A 14 -7.55 -3.14 4.13
N PHE A 15 -8.02 -2.48 3.07
CA PHE A 15 -7.83 -2.97 1.69
C PHE A 15 -6.35 -3.14 1.32
N PHE A 16 -5.52 -2.16 1.69
CA PHE A 16 -4.08 -2.19 1.41
C PHE A 16 -3.28 -3.18 2.27
N THR A 17 -3.91 -3.91 3.20
CA THR A 17 -3.27 -5.05 3.88
C THR A 17 -3.18 -6.31 3.01
N SER A 18 -3.84 -6.31 1.84
CA SER A 18 -3.75 -7.40 0.86
C SER A 18 -2.32 -7.60 0.35
N LYS A 19 -1.93 -8.85 0.09
CA LYS A 19 -0.56 -9.18 -0.40
C LYS A 19 -0.38 -8.84 -1.87
N ALA A 20 -1.44 -8.93 -2.65
CA ALA A 20 -1.49 -8.64 -4.07
C ALA A 20 -2.73 -7.82 -4.42
N PHE A 21 -2.73 -7.23 -5.60
CA PHE A 21 -3.84 -6.43 -6.11
C PHE A 21 -4.23 -6.85 -7.53
N ALA A 22 -5.48 -6.57 -7.87
CA ALA A 22 -6.02 -6.78 -9.20
C ALA A 22 -6.76 -5.52 -9.64
N VAL A 23 -6.65 -5.15 -10.92
CA VAL A 23 -7.36 -4.00 -11.50
C VAL A 23 -8.31 -4.50 -12.58
N VAL A 24 -9.59 -4.52 -12.26
CA VAL A 24 -10.66 -4.94 -13.18
C VAL A 24 -11.09 -3.76 -14.04
N GLY A 25 -11.02 -3.94 -15.36
CA GLY A 25 -11.21 -2.85 -16.33
C GLY A 25 -9.91 -2.16 -16.72
N ALA A 26 -8.76 -2.84 -16.55
CA ALA A 26 -7.46 -2.30 -16.94
C ALA A 26 -7.37 -2.14 -18.47
N SER A 27 -6.66 -1.12 -18.94
CA SER A 27 -6.64 -0.70 -20.34
C SER A 27 -5.30 -0.12 -20.76
N SER A 28 -4.93 -0.29 -22.04
CA SER A 28 -3.78 0.40 -22.66
C SER A 28 -4.05 1.88 -22.96
N ASP A 29 -5.32 2.26 -23.06
CA ASP A 29 -5.75 3.64 -23.36
C ASP A 29 -5.57 4.57 -22.15
N PRO A 30 -4.66 5.57 -22.20
CA PRO A 30 -4.40 6.50 -21.11
C PRO A 30 -5.59 7.37 -20.70
N ALA A 31 -6.56 7.57 -21.59
CA ALA A 31 -7.76 8.34 -21.29
C ALA A 31 -8.71 7.57 -20.34
N LYS A 32 -8.59 6.23 -20.27
CA LYS A 32 -9.46 5.40 -19.42
C LYS A 32 -8.95 5.34 -17.99
N PHE A 33 -9.88 5.42 -17.03
CA PHE A 33 -9.56 5.34 -15.60
C PHE A 33 -8.83 4.06 -15.20
N GLY A 34 -9.16 2.92 -15.81
CA GLY A 34 -8.46 1.66 -15.55
C GLY A 34 -6.97 1.69 -15.89
N HIS A 35 -6.56 2.51 -16.87
CA HIS A 35 -5.14 2.75 -17.16
C HIS A 35 -4.47 3.55 -16.05
N GLN A 36 -5.11 4.65 -15.61
CA GLN A 36 -4.58 5.53 -14.58
C GLN A 36 -4.43 4.80 -13.24
N VAL A 37 -5.44 4.02 -12.83
CA VAL A 37 -5.38 3.18 -11.62
C VAL A 37 -4.27 2.15 -11.72
N PHE A 38 -4.17 1.42 -12.83
CA PHE A 38 -3.14 0.41 -13.00
C PHE A 38 -1.73 1.03 -12.99
N ALA A 39 -1.53 2.14 -13.71
CA ALA A 39 -0.28 2.90 -13.69
C ALA A 39 0.09 3.35 -12.27
N TRP A 40 -0.89 3.78 -11.48
CA TRP A 40 -0.68 4.18 -10.09
C TRP A 40 -0.16 3.03 -9.22
N TYR A 41 -0.73 1.83 -9.34
CA TYR A 41 -0.23 0.65 -8.62
C TYR A 41 1.23 0.34 -9.00
N LEU A 42 1.57 0.45 -10.29
CA LEU A 42 2.93 0.24 -10.78
C LEU A 42 3.92 1.27 -10.21
N VAL A 43 3.55 2.55 -10.20
CA VAL A 43 4.40 3.63 -9.65
C VAL A 43 4.63 3.45 -8.15
N ASN A 44 3.64 2.93 -7.43
CA ASN A 44 3.75 2.65 -5.99
C ASN A 44 4.39 1.29 -5.69
N SER A 45 4.92 0.58 -6.70
CA SER A 45 5.58 -0.72 -6.53
C SER A 45 4.70 -1.77 -5.83
N LEU A 46 3.38 -1.69 -6.02
CA LEU A 46 2.44 -2.66 -5.49
C LEU A 46 2.24 -3.80 -6.49
N PRO A 47 2.29 -5.07 -6.04
CA PRO A 47 2.09 -6.23 -6.92
C PRO A 47 0.67 -6.22 -7.47
N VAL A 48 0.52 -5.99 -8.78
CA VAL A 48 -0.79 -5.80 -9.42
C VAL A 48 -0.94 -6.63 -10.69
N THR A 49 -2.10 -7.27 -10.84
CA THR A 49 -2.49 -8.01 -12.04
C THR A 49 -3.59 -7.26 -12.79
N PRO A 50 -3.42 -6.93 -14.09
CA PRO A 50 -4.48 -6.29 -14.86
C PRO A 50 -5.53 -7.32 -15.30
N LEU A 51 -6.81 -6.97 -15.18
CA LEU A 51 -7.93 -7.78 -15.64
C LEU A 51 -8.65 -7.10 -16.79
N ASN A 52 -8.71 -7.80 -17.93
CA ASN A 52 -9.44 -7.37 -19.10
C ASN A 52 -9.85 -8.59 -19.96
N PRO A 53 -11.16 -8.94 -20.01
CA PRO A 53 -11.64 -10.05 -20.83
C PRO A 53 -11.45 -9.84 -22.34
N HIS A 54 -11.31 -8.60 -22.80
CA HIS A 54 -11.30 -8.23 -24.22
C HIS A 54 -9.90 -8.13 -24.82
N SER A 55 -8.85 -8.19 -24.00
CA SER A 55 -7.47 -8.06 -24.46
C SER A 55 -6.56 -8.89 -23.57
N SER A 56 -5.71 -9.72 -24.16
CA SER A 56 -4.77 -10.61 -23.45
C SER A 56 -3.55 -9.89 -22.86
N SER A 57 -3.34 -8.63 -23.21
CA SER A 57 -2.26 -7.81 -22.66
C SER A 57 -2.60 -6.33 -22.74
N ILE A 58 -2.15 -5.55 -21.76
CA ILE A 58 -2.21 -4.08 -21.82
C ILE A 58 -0.81 -3.47 -21.81
N THR A 59 -0.69 -2.27 -22.37
CA THR A 59 0.56 -1.50 -22.38
C THR A 59 0.43 -0.27 -21.51
N VAL A 60 1.29 -0.15 -20.51
CA VAL A 60 1.35 1.00 -19.60
C VAL A 60 2.80 1.41 -19.42
N SER A 61 3.10 2.70 -19.57
CA SER A 61 4.47 3.24 -19.50
C SER A 61 5.49 2.51 -20.39
N GLY A 62 5.06 2.12 -21.59
CA GLY A 62 5.91 1.42 -22.57
C GLY A 62 6.19 -0.06 -22.26
N LYS A 63 5.62 -0.62 -21.19
CA LYS A 63 5.76 -2.04 -20.83
C LYS A 63 4.44 -2.77 -21.07
N SER A 64 4.54 -4.00 -21.58
CA SER A 64 3.39 -4.89 -21.78
C SER A 64 3.17 -5.78 -20.56
N PHE A 65 1.92 -5.91 -20.13
CA PHE A 65 1.50 -6.72 -19.00
C PHE A 65 0.42 -7.69 -19.46
N ALA A 66 0.63 -8.98 -19.21
CA ALA A 66 -0.38 -10.01 -19.48
C ALA A 66 -1.60 -9.76 -18.59
N THR A 67 -2.79 -9.85 -19.19
CA THR A 67 -4.05 -9.73 -18.46
C THR A 67 -4.60 -11.11 -18.13
N VAL A 68 -5.47 -11.16 -17.13
CA VAL A 68 -6.36 -12.29 -16.92
C VAL A 68 -7.80 -11.90 -17.23
N SER A 69 -8.61 -12.87 -17.64
CA SER A 69 -9.98 -12.64 -18.12
C SER A 69 -11.01 -12.50 -17.00
N SER A 70 -10.71 -13.01 -15.80
CA SER A 70 -11.62 -12.99 -14.65
C SER A 70 -10.86 -13.11 -13.34
N VAL A 71 -11.55 -12.80 -12.24
CA VAL A 71 -11.00 -12.86 -10.88
C VAL A 71 -10.61 -14.30 -10.49
N SER A 72 -11.34 -15.30 -10.98
CA SER A 72 -11.06 -16.73 -10.74
C SER A 72 -9.75 -17.20 -11.37
N ALA A 73 -9.19 -16.46 -12.32
CA ALA A 73 -7.89 -16.76 -12.95
C ALA A 73 -6.71 -16.11 -12.20
N LEU A 74 -6.96 -15.41 -11.08
CA LEU A 74 -5.89 -14.92 -10.22
C LEU A 74 -5.20 -16.08 -9.50
N PRO A 75 -3.88 -16.00 -9.27
CA PRO A 75 -3.12 -17.07 -8.62
C PRO A 75 -3.47 -17.26 -7.13
N ASP A 76 -3.87 -16.19 -6.45
CA ASP A 76 -4.26 -16.22 -5.03
C ASP A 76 -5.37 -15.19 -4.75
N PRO A 77 -6.63 -15.48 -5.15
CA PRO A 77 -7.74 -14.56 -4.93
C PRO A 77 -7.96 -14.22 -3.46
N THR A 78 -7.69 -15.15 -2.55
CA THR A 78 -7.91 -14.99 -1.10
C THR A 78 -7.01 -13.94 -0.44
N HIS A 79 -5.85 -13.64 -1.02
CA HIS A 79 -4.95 -12.58 -0.56
C HIS A 79 -4.83 -11.41 -1.55
N THR A 80 -5.71 -11.36 -2.56
CA THR A 80 -5.71 -10.32 -3.58
C THR A 80 -6.84 -9.31 -3.35
N GLY A 81 -6.49 -8.04 -3.17
CA GLY A 81 -7.44 -6.93 -3.14
C GLY A 81 -7.85 -6.51 -4.56
N VAL A 82 -9.14 -6.43 -4.84
CA VAL A 82 -9.64 -6.18 -6.20
C VAL A 82 -10.17 -4.75 -6.36
N SER A 83 -9.50 -3.95 -7.16
CA SER A 83 -9.96 -2.63 -7.62
C SER A 83 -10.84 -2.77 -8.86
N ILE A 84 -12.08 -2.27 -8.81
CA ILE A 84 -13.08 -2.42 -9.87
C ILE A 84 -13.38 -1.06 -10.51
N ILE A 85 -13.25 -1.00 -11.85
CA ILE A 85 -13.42 0.21 -12.68
C ILE A 85 -14.39 -0.07 -13.86
N THR A 86 -15.27 -1.05 -13.70
CA THR A 86 -16.24 -1.45 -14.74
C THR A 86 -17.61 -0.78 -14.56
N PRO A 87 -18.45 -0.70 -15.62
CA PRO A 87 -19.83 -0.26 -15.48
C PRO A 87 -20.61 -1.17 -14.50
N PRO A 88 -21.67 -0.68 -13.84
CA PRO A 88 -22.38 -1.41 -12.78
C PRO A 88 -22.85 -2.83 -13.14
N SER A 89 -23.36 -3.03 -14.36
CA SER A 89 -23.79 -4.36 -14.82
C SER A 89 -22.65 -5.38 -14.84
N ALA A 90 -21.45 -4.95 -15.25
CA ALA A 90 -20.25 -5.78 -15.23
C ALA A 90 -19.68 -5.91 -13.81
N THR A 91 -19.73 -4.83 -13.01
CA THR A 91 -19.29 -4.85 -11.60
C THR A 91 -20.04 -5.89 -10.80
N LEU A 92 -21.36 -5.98 -10.93
CA LEU A 92 -22.16 -6.96 -10.19
C LEU A 92 -21.74 -8.40 -10.54
N LYS A 93 -21.42 -8.68 -11.80
CA LYS A 93 -20.87 -9.99 -12.20
C LYS A 93 -19.51 -10.23 -11.55
N VAL A 94 -18.61 -9.25 -11.63
CA VAL A 94 -17.26 -9.33 -11.05
C VAL A 94 -17.32 -9.59 -9.55
N LEU A 95 -18.25 -8.95 -8.83
CA LEU A 95 -18.43 -9.14 -7.39
C LEU A 95 -18.89 -10.57 -7.06
N ARG A 96 -19.80 -11.15 -7.85
CA ARG A 96 -20.18 -12.56 -7.68
C ARG A 96 -19.00 -13.50 -7.93
N ASP A 97 -18.32 -13.33 -9.07
CA ASP A 97 -17.15 -14.14 -9.40
C ASP A 97 -16.04 -14.01 -8.32
N ALA A 98 -15.85 -12.81 -7.77
CA ALA A 98 -14.87 -12.53 -6.73
C ALA A 98 -15.23 -13.18 -5.39
N HIS A 99 -16.50 -13.09 -4.99
CA HIS A 99 -17.00 -13.74 -3.78
C HIS A 99 -16.85 -15.27 -3.88
N GLU A 100 -17.22 -15.87 -5.01
CA GLU A 100 -17.04 -17.30 -5.28
C GLU A 100 -15.55 -17.71 -5.29
N ALA A 101 -14.67 -16.84 -5.78
CA ALA A 101 -13.22 -17.08 -5.76
C ALA A 101 -12.59 -16.90 -4.37
N GLY A 102 -13.34 -16.41 -3.37
CA GLY A 102 -12.84 -16.18 -2.01
C GLY A 102 -12.07 -14.86 -1.85
N VAL A 103 -12.26 -13.89 -2.74
CA VAL A 103 -11.73 -12.53 -2.55
C VAL A 103 -12.35 -11.93 -1.31
N ARG A 104 -11.51 -11.32 -0.46
CA ARG A 104 -11.95 -10.72 0.82
C ARG A 104 -12.09 -9.20 0.77
N ALA A 105 -11.37 -8.54 -0.13
CA ALA A 105 -11.30 -7.08 -0.19
C ALA A 105 -11.58 -6.55 -1.59
N VAL A 106 -12.57 -5.66 -1.71
CA VAL A 106 -12.95 -5.02 -2.97
C VAL A 106 -12.98 -3.49 -2.84
N TRP A 107 -12.55 -2.80 -3.89
CA TRP A 107 -12.61 -1.35 -3.98
C TRP A 107 -13.32 -0.93 -5.26
N LEU A 108 -14.48 -0.31 -5.09
CA LEU A 108 -15.30 0.19 -6.19
C LEU A 108 -14.96 1.66 -6.46
N GLN A 109 -14.50 1.96 -7.67
CA GLN A 109 -14.28 3.35 -8.08
C GLN A 109 -15.61 4.05 -8.40
N PRO A 110 -15.70 5.39 -8.26
CA PRO A 110 -16.93 6.12 -8.59
C PRO A 110 -17.49 5.77 -9.97
N GLY A 111 -18.82 5.64 -10.04
CA GLY A 111 -19.55 5.25 -11.25
C GLY A 111 -19.63 3.75 -11.53
N THR A 112 -19.04 2.91 -10.67
CA THR A 112 -19.00 1.45 -10.86
C THR A 112 -20.13 0.70 -10.16
N TRP A 113 -20.97 1.39 -9.39
CA TRP A 113 -22.13 0.81 -8.71
C TRP A 113 -23.43 1.56 -9.02
N ASP A 114 -24.51 0.81 -8.93
CA ASP A 114 -25.92 1.22 -8.90
C ASP A 114 -26.61 0.55 -7.70
N GLU A 115 -27.94 0.63 -7.63
CA GLU A 115 -28.73 0.05 -6.53
C GLU A 115 -28.51 -1.46 -6.37
N ALA A 116 -28.44 -2.22 -7.47
CA ALA A 116 -28.25 -3.66 -7.43
C ALA A 116 -26.86 -4.05 -6.88
N VAL A 117 -25.83 -3.26 -7.20
CA VAL A 117 -24.50 -3.46 -6.62
C VAL A 117 -24.48 -3.15 -5.13
N VAL A 118 -25.15 -2.08 -4.71
CA VAL A 118 -25.24 -1.72 -3.28
C VAL A 118 -26.01 -2.78 -2.50
N GLU A 119 -27.12 -3.27 -3.04
CA GLU A 119 -27.93 -4.34 -2.45
C GLU A 119 -27.11 -5.63 -2.29
N TYR A 120 -26.34 -6.02 -3.30
CA TYR A 120 -25.47 -7.20 -3.22
C TYR A 120 -24.39 -7.07 -2.13
N LEU A 121 -23.84 -5.86 -1.94
CA LEU A 121 -22.79 -5.62 -0.94
C LEU A 121 -23.34 -5.46 0.48
N ALA A 122 -24.65 -5.23 0.62
CA ALA A 122 -25.27 -5.14 1.92
C ALA A 122 -25.23 -6.50 2.65
N PRO A 123 -25.15 -6.51 3.99
CA PRO A 123 -25.29 -7.74 4.75
C PRO A 123 -26.62 -8.43 4.44
N GLY A 124 -26.60 -9.75 4.30
CA GLY A 124 -27.80 -10.57 4.15
C GLY A 124 -28.66 -10.57 5.42
N GLU A 125 -29.76 -11.33 5.42
CA GLU A 125 -30.60 -11.51 6.61
C GLU A 125 -29.85 -12.16 7.79
N ASP A 126 -28.80 -12.92 7.48
CA ASP A 126 -27.86 -13.52 8.43
C ASP A 126 -26.82 -12.51 8.98
N GLY A 127 -26.82 -11.28 8.49
CA GLY A 127 -25.88 -10.23 8.87
C GLY A 127 -24.47 -10.40 8.28
N VAL A 128 -24.28 -11.33 7.36
CA VAL A 128 -22.97 -11.61 6.74
C VAL A 128 -22.85 -10.80 5.44
N SER A 129 -21.76 -10.03 5.31
CA SER A 129 -21.41 -9.35 4.06
C SER A 129 -20.62 -10.29 3.13
N PRO A 130 -20.73 -10.17 1.81
CA PRO A 130 -19.98 -11.03 0.88
C PRO A 130 -18.44 -10.82 0.95
N PHE A 131 -18.01 -9.68 1.47
CA PHE A 131 -16.60 -9.31 1.59
C PHE A 131 -16.30 -8.80 2.99
N GLU A 132 -15.10 -9.08 3.48
CA GLU A 132 -14.59 -8.56 4.74
C GLU A 132 -14.29 -7.06 4.65
N THR A 133 -13.83 -6.60 3.48
CA THR A 133 -13.51 -5.19 3.23
C THR A 133 -14.14 -4.73 1.93
N VAL A 134 -14.99 -3.70 2.03
CA VAL A 134 -15.57 -3.00 0.89
C VAL A 134 -15.21 -1.53 0.98
N VAL A 135 -14.57 -1.00 -0.06
CA VAL A 135 -14.25 0.42 -0.17
C VAL A 135 -15.04 1.02 -1.33
N ALA A 136 -16.02 1.86 -1.04
CA ALA A 136 -16.65 2.73 -2.03
C ALA A 136 -17.01 4.07 -1.39
N GLY A 137 -16.79 5.17 -2.11
CA GLY A 137 -17.08 6.53 -1.63
C GLY A 137 -18.47 7.01 -2.04
N GLU A 138 -18.75 8.30 -1.84
CA GLU A 138 -19.84 8.96 -2.58
C GLU A 138 -19.46 9.04 -4.07
N GLY A 139 -20.43 8.83 -4.97
CA GLY A 139 -20.20 8.88 -6.42
C GLY A 139 -20.73 7.69 -7.22
N GLY A 140 -21.85 7.10 -6.82
CA GLY A 140 -22.55 6.12 -7.68
C GLY A 140 -22.98 6.73 -9.01
N ARG A 141 -23.35 5.90 -9.99
CA ARG A 141 -23.83 6.39 -11.29
C ARG A 141 -24.94 7.42 -11.06
N GLY A 142 -24.73 8.66 -11.53
CA GLY A 142 -25.66 9.79 -11.33
C GLY A 142 -25.18 10.89 -10.37
N HIS A 143 -24.06 10.73 -9.67
CA HIS A 143 -23.43 11.76 -8.84
C HIS A 143 -22.10 12.25 -9.43
N GLY A 144 -21.90 13.56 -9.52
CA GLY A 144 -20.81 14.24 -10.26
C GLY A 144 -19.37 14.12 -9.70
N GLY A 145 -19.04 13.04 -9.01
CA GLY A 145 -17.71 12.84 -8.40
C GLY A 145 -16.75 12.07 -9.31
N CYS A 146 -15.91 12.77 -10.08
CA CYS A 146 -14.85 12.18 -10.91
C CYS A 146 -13.53 11.96 -10.14
N ALA A 147 -13.60 11.73 -8.82
CA ALA A 147 -12.42 11.68 -7.97
C ALA A 147 -11.86 10.26 -7.86
N LEU A 148 -10.60 10.10 -8.24
CA LEU A 148 -9.84 8.87 -8.06
C LEU A 148 -9.58 8.63 -6.56
N MET A 149 -10.44 7.84 -5.92
CA MET A 149 -10.38 7.59 -4.46
C MET A 149 -9.06 6.94 -4.06
N ILE A 150 -8.54 6.06 -4.92
CA ILE A 150 -7.27 5.36 -4.66
C ILE A 150 -6.06 6.31 -4.67
N CYS A 151 -6.08 7.38 -5.48
CA CYS A 151 -5.00 8.37 -5.48
C CYS A 151 -5.04 9.28 -4.26
N ARG A 152 -6.21 9.51 -3.66
CA ARG A 152 -6.32 10.26 -2.40
C ARG A 152 -5.87 9.43 -1.20
N ALA A 153 -6.18 8.14 -1.19
CA ALA A 153 -5.98 7.24 -0.05
C ALA A 153 -4.64 6.46 -0.13
N GLY A 154 -3.56 7.09 -0.64
CA GLY A 154 -2.36 6.37 -1.07
C GLY A 154 -1.73 5.44 -0.02
N PRO A 155 -0.86 4.50 -0.43
CA PRO A 155 -0.41 3.40 0.41
C PRO A 155 0.35 3.92 1.63
N GLN A 156 1.01 5.09 1.52
CA GLN A 156 1.69 5.73 2.65
C GLN A 156 0.74 6.15 3.80
N GLN A 157 -0.53 6.43 3.53
CA GLN A 157 -1.53 6.70 4.58
C GLN A 157 -2.06 5.42 5.25
N ALA A 158 -1.89 4.25 4.59
CA ALA A 158 -2.19 2.93 5.13
C ALA A 158 -1.01 2.23 5.79
N ALA A 159 0.20 2.57 5.35
CA ALA A 159 1.47 2.02 5.77
C ALA A 159 2.01 2.68 7.05
N GLY A 160 1.14 2.89 8.05
CA GLY A 160 1.59 3.21 9.40
C GLY A 160 2.59 2.18 9.98
N ASN A 161 2.75 1.00 9.34
CA ASN A 161 3.75 -0.03 9.65
C ASN A 161 4.05 -0.97 8.45
N ALA A 162 4.34 -0.45 7.24
CA ALA A 162 4.81 -1.32 6.15
C ALA A 162 6.35 -1.40 6.15
N VAL A 163 6.88 -2.58 6.48
CA VAL A 163 8.28 -2.92 6.22
C VAL A 163 8.47 -2.90 4.71
N VAL A 164 9.14 -1.85 4.20
CA VAL A 164 9.62 -1.81 2.83
C VAL A 164 10.53 -3.01 2.59
N ASN A 165 10.12 -3.90 1.68
CA ASN A 165 10.94 -5.02 1.25
C ASN A 165 12.05 -4.45 0.34
N LEU A 166 13.09 -3.94 0.98
CA LEU A 166 14.28 -3.39 0.35
C LEU A 166 14.99 -4.51 -0.40
N GLY A 167 15.36 -4.26 -1.65
CA GLY A 167 16.10 -5.25 -2.45
C GLY A 167 17.43 -5.61 -1.78
N ALA A 168 18.01 -6.76 -2.11
CA ALA A 168 19.28 -7.21 -1.52
C ALA A 168 20.41 -6.15 -1.59
N ALA A 169 20.43 -5.32 -2.64
CA ALA A 169 21.38 -4.21 -2.79
C ALA A 169 21.14 -3.06 -1.77
N GLU A 170 19.88 -2.76 -1.47
CA GLU A 170 19.52 -1.72 -0.50
C GLU A 170 19.74 -2.20 0.94
N LEU A 171 19.52 -3.49 1.22
CA LEU A 171 19.88 -4.11 2.49
C LEU A 171 21.39 -4.08 2.73
N VAL A 172 22.20 -4.32 1.71
CA VAL A 172 23.67 -4.20 1.79
C VAL A 172 24.08 -2.74 2.05
N ALA A 173 23.45 -1.77 1.37
CA ALA A 173 23.74 -0.35 1.59
C ALA A 173 23.39 0.08 3.03
N ILE A 174 22.25 -0.36 3.56
CA ILE A 174 21.82 -0.08 4.93
C ILE A 174 22.75 -0.75 5.94
N ALA A 175 23.11 -2.02 5.74
CA ALA A 175 24.03 -2.74 6.61
C ALA A 175 25.42 -2.06 6.65
N ILE A 176 25.92 -1.59 5.51
CA ILE A 176 27.18 -0.83 5.43
C ILE A 176 27.03 0.51 6.16
N ALA A 177 25.95 1.26 5.95
CA ALA A 177 25.73 2.53 6.61
C ALA A 177 25.68 2.39 8.14
N ILE A 178 24.98 1.36 8.64
CA ILE A 178 24.92 1.03 10.07
C ILE A 178 26.31 0.67 10.60
N ALA A 179 27.05 -0.20 9.90
CA ALA A 179 28.39 -0.60 10.31
C ALA A 179 29.36 0.59 10.39
N VAL A 180 29.29 1.52 9.42
CA VAL A 180 30.08 2.75 9.40
C VAL A 180 29.70 3.65 10.58
N ALA A 181 28.41 3.85 10.85
CA ALA A 181 27.95 4.67 11.97
C ALA A 181 28.40 4.11 13.34
N VAL A 182 28.33 2.79 13.52
CA VAL A 182 28.82 2.11 14.73
C VAL A 182 30.33 2.28 14.89
N ALA A 183 31.10 2.14 13.81
CA ALA A 183 32.55 2.34 13.85
C ALA A 183 32.92 3.79 14.24
N ILE A 184 32.23 4.78 13.67
CA ILE A 184 32.43 6.19 14.01
C ILE A 184 32.11 6.45 15.49
N ALA A 185 30.99 5.92 15.99
CA ALA A 185 30.61 6.07 17.39
C ALA A 185 31.63 5.44 18.34
N ALA A 186 32.17 4.25 18.01
CA ALA A 186 33.21 3.60 18.79
C ALA A 186 34.51 4.42 18.84
N ILE A 187 34.95 4.97 17.69
CA ILE A 187 36.13 5.84 17.62
C ILE A 187 35.93 7.10 18.46
N ALA A 188 34.76 7.74 18.39
CA ALA A 188 34.45 8.92 19.17
C ALA A 188 34.46 8.62 20.68
N PHE A 189 33.92 7.47 21.10
CA PHE A 189 33.90 7.05 22.50
C PHE A 189 35.30 6.77 23.05
N VAL A 190 36.14 6.06 22.28
CA VAL A 190 37.55 5.82 22.65
C VAL A 190 38.31 7.14 22.77
N THR A 191 38.09 8.06 21.84
CA THR A 191 38.72 9.38 21.87
C THR A 191 38.30 10.16 23.11
N LEU A 192 37.02 10.11 23.49
CA LEU A 192 36.52 10.76 24.70
C LEU A 192 37.17 10.18 25.97
N ILE A 193 37.26 8.85 26.08
CA ILE A 193 37.93 8.18 27.22
C ILE A 193 39.39 8.63 27.32
N ILE A 194 40.11 8.66 26.21
CA ILE A 194 41.52 9.07 26.18
C ILE A 194 41.65 10.53 26.63
N VAL A 195 40.79 11.43 26.12
CA VAL A 195 40.81 12.84 26.50
C VAL A 195 40.50 13.03 27.99
N THR A 196 39.49 12.33 28.51
CA THR A 196 39.16 12.37 29.94
C THR A 196 40.30 11.84 30.79
N PHE A 197 40.92 10.72 30.41
CA PHE A 197 42.05 10.14 31.12
C PHE A 197 43.26 11.10 31.15
N ILE A 198 43.63 11.66 30.00
CA ILE A 198 44.70 12.66 29.90
C ILE A 198 44.40 13.86 30.80
N PHE A 199 43.17 14.38 30.76
CA PHE A 199 42.75 15.50 31.60
C PHE A 199 42.87 15.16 33.10
N THR A 200 42.42 13.97 33.53
CA THR A 200 42.55 13.52 34.92
C THR A 200 44.02 13.43 35.35
N VAL A 201 44.89 12.85 34.52
CA VAL A 201 46.33 12.74 34.80
C VAL A 201 46.98 14.13 34.91
N ILE A 202 46.66 15.04 33.98
CA ILE A 202 47.16 16.42 34.02
C ILE A 202 46.75 17.10 35.33
N VAL A 203 45.47 17.03 35.71
CA VAL A 203 44.98 17.62 36.96
C VAL A 203 45.73 17.04 38.16
N GLN A 204 45.97 15.73 38.22
CA GLN A 204 46.71 15.10 39.32
C GLN A 204 48.18 15.55 39.41
N VAL A 205 48.85 15.75 38.27
CA VAL A 205 50.25 16.21 38.24
C VAL A 205 50.38 17.67 38.66
N PHE A 206 49.46 18.54 38.25
CA PHE A 206 49.49 19.97 38.60
C PHE A 206 48.85 20.30 39.95
N ALA A 207 48.06 19.39 40.53
CA ALA A 207 47.44 19.58 41.85
C ALA A 207 48.33 19.16 43.03
N ILE A 208 49.64 18.97 42.84
CA ILE A 208 50.57 18.75 43.96
C ILE A 208 50.66 20.06 44.76
N PRO A 209 50.12 20.15 45.99
CA PRO A 209 50.26 21.34 46.80
C PRO A 209 51.73 21.51 47.18
N SER A 210 52.26 22.73 47.09
CA SER A 210 53.63 23.03 47.51
C SER A 210 53.78 22.64 48.99
N PRO A 211 54.81 21.87 49.37
CA PRO A 211 55.05 21.57 50.78
C PRO A 211 55.34 22.89 51.49
N ASN A 212 54.48 23.21 52.46
CA ASN A 212 54.44 24.41 53.29
C ASN A 212 55.80 25.12 53.46
N CYS A 213 55.84 26.41 53.12
CA CYS A 213 56.71 27.36 53.82
C CYS A 213 56.17 27.53 55.24
N ILE A 214 56.93 27.09 56.24
CA ILE A 214 56.93 27.63 57.60
C ILE A 214 57.97 28.75 57.62
#